data_AF-Q8VUA9-F1
#
_entry.id   AF-Q8VUA9-F1
#
_cell.length_a   1.000
_cell.length_b   1.000
_cell.length_c   1.000
_cell.angle_alpha   90.00
_cell.angle_beta   90.00
_cell.angle_gamma   90.00
#
_symmetry.space_group_name_H-M   'P 1'
#
loop_
_entity.id
_entity.type
_entity.pdbx_description
1 polymer ?
#
loop_
_entity_poly.entity_id
_entity_poly.type
_entity_poly.pdbx_seq_one_letter_code
_entity_poly.pdbx_strand_id
1 'polypeptide(L)'
;EYENHERSAGQTSWSFRQLLSYSIDGIINFSETPLNIATFVGFISFLASVLLSIFYLLKTLIFGDPVQGFPTLIVLILLLGGLQLLSLGIIGKYIAKIFLETKRRPNYIIKESNIKELD
;
A
#
# COMPACT_ATOMS: atom_id res chain seq x y z
N GLU A 1 -32.35 -22.00 -6.79
CA GLU A 1 -32.45 -20.90 -5.80
C GLU A 1 -32.09 -21.35 -4.40
N TYR A 2 -31.37 -20.51 -3.64
CA TYR A 2 -31.32 -20.60 -2.18
C TYR A 2 -32.27 -19.53 -1.64
N GLU A 3 -33.37 -19.94 -1.01
CA GLU A 3 -34.41 -19.04 -0.54
C GLU A 3 -34.01 -18.48 0.83
N ASN A 4 -33.85 -17.16 0.91
CA ASN A 4 -33.33 -16.49 2.10
C ASN A 4 -34.47 -16.35 3.12
N HIS A 5 -34.54 -17.22 4.13
CA HIS A 5 -35.55 -17.13 5.19
C HIS A 5 -35.27 -15.92 6.09
N GLU A 6 -36.28 -15.07 6.30
CA GLU A 6 -36.20 -14.00 7.29
C GLU A 6 -36.02 -14.56 8.70
N ARG A 7 -35.15 -13.92 9.49
CA ARG A 7 -34.84 -14.38 10.85
C ARG A 7 -36.08 -14.34 11.73
N SER A 8 -36.38 -15.46 12.40
CA SER A 8 -37.53 -15.58 13.31
C SER A 8 -37.37 -14.80 14.63
N ALA A 9 -36.14 -14.48 15.04
CA ALA A 9 -35.83 -13.67 16.22
C ALA A 9 -34.38 -13.13 16.21
N GLY A 10 -34.13 -12.04 16.96
CA GLY A 10 -32.80 -11.46 17.20
C GLY A 10 -32.46 -10.23 16.37
N GLN A 11 -31.53 -9.39 16.86
CA GLN A 11 -30.97 -8.26 16.10
C GLN A 11 -29.66 -8.65 15.42
N THR A 12 -29.25 -7.91 14.39
CA THR A 12 -27.97 -8.13 13.71
C THR A 12 -26.83 -8.06 14.73
N SER A 13 -26.06 -9.14 14.87
CA SER A 13 -24.86 -9.18 15.72
C SER A 13 -23.76 -8.24 15.21
N TRP A 14 -23.87 -7.78 13.96
CA TRP A 14 -22.91 -6.92 13.30
C TRP A 14 -23.48 -5.52 13.07
N SER A 15 -22.77 -4.52 13.56
CA SER A 15 -22.94 -3.13 13.14
C SER A 15 -22.23 -2.88 11.81
N PHE A 16 -22.67 -1.84 11.08
CA PHE A 16 -22.02 -1.42 9.83
C PHE A 16 -20.51 -1.21 9.99
N ARG A 17 -20.05 -0.64 11.11
CA ARG A 17 -18.63 -0.44 11.40
C ARG A 17 -17.86 -1.75 11.51
N GLN A 18 -18.44 -2.77 12.15
CA GLN A 18 -17.80 -4.09 12.27
C GLN A 18 -17.71 -4.78 10.91
N LEU A 19 -18.75 -4.67 10.06
CA LEU A 19 -18.73 -5.20 8.69
C LEU A 19 -17.68 -4.49 7.82
N LEU A 20 -17.54 -3.16 7.97
CA LEU A 20 -16.54 -2.39 7.25
C LEU A 20 -15.12 -2.80 7.65
N SER A 21 -14.84 -2.90 8.96
CA SER A 21 -13.54 -3.38 9.46
C SER A 21 -13.23 -4.77 8.95
N TYR A 22 -14.20 -5.70 9.04
CA TYR A 22 -14.05 -7.07 8.56
C TYR A 22 -13.71 -7.13 7.06
N SER A 23 -14.32 -6.26 6.26
CA SER A 23 -14.05 -6.17 4.82
C SER A 23 -12.62 -5.68 4.54
N ILE A 24 -12.17 -4.66 5.27
CA ILE A 24 -10.79 -4.12 5.16
C ILE A 24 -9.77 -5.19 5.54
N ASP A 25 -10.01 -5.91 6.64
CA ASP A 25 -9.15 -7.02 7.08
C ASP A 25 -9.07 -8.12 6.01
N GLY A 26 -10.18 -8.41 5.32
CA GLY A 26 -10.19 -9.30 4.16
C GLY A 26 -9.29 -8.82 3.03
N ILE A 27 -9.39 -7.55 2.64
CA ILE A 27 -8.56 -6.99 1.55
C ILE A 27 -7.07 -7.06 1.93
N ILE A 28 -6.71 -6.68 3.15
CA ILE A 28 -5.31 -6.69 3.63
C ILE A 28 -4.75 -8.12 3.69
N ASN A 29 -5.55 -9.09 4.13
CA ASN A 29 -5.06 -10.46 4.31
C ASN A 29 -4.94 -11.25 3.01
N PHE A 30 -5.78 -10.95 2.01
CA PHE A 30 -5.88 -11.75 0.79
C PHE A 30 -5.43 -11.00 -0.47
N SER A 31 -4.98 -9.75 -0.36
CA SER A 31 -4.50 -8.97 -1.51
C SER A 31 -3.26 -8.15 -1.20
N GLU A 32 -2.37 -8.04 -2.19
CA GLU A 32 -1.22 -7.12 -2.19
C GLU A 32 -1.59 -5.70 -2.69
N THR A 33 -2.86 -5.49 -3.08
CA THR A 33 -3.31 -4.23 -3.68
C THR A 33 -3.07 -2.99 -2.81
N PRO A 34 -3.36 -2.97 -1.49
CA PRO A 34 -3.15 -1.76 -0.67
C PRO A 34 -1.69 -1.31 -0.69
N LEU A 35 -0.78 -2.27 -0.73
CA LEU A 35 0.64 -2.02 -0.68
C LEU A 35 1.20 -1.54 -2.02
N ASN A 36 0.71 -2.12 -3.12
CA ASN A 36 1.03 -1.63 -4.47
C ASN A 36 0.58 -0.17 -4.65
N ILE A 37 -0.58 0.21 -4.12
CA ILE A 37 -1.04 1.61 -4.11
C ILE A 37 -0.07 2.48 -3.30
N ALA A 38 0.34 2.05 -2.10
CA ALA A 38 1.27 2.80 -1.27
C ALA A 38 2.63 3.01 -1.96
N THR A 39 3.19 1.97 -2.59
CA THR A 39 4.44 2.09 -3.36
C THR A 39 4.29 3.04 -4.54
N PHE A 40 3.16 2.96 -5.27
CA PHE A 40 2.88 3.85 -6.39
C PHE A 40 2.77 5.32 -5.97
N VAL A 41 2.05 5.58 -4.86
CA VAL A 41 1.94 6.92 -4.27
C VAL A 41 3.32 7.43 -3.84
N GLY A 42 4.12 6.61 -3.15
CA GLY A 42 5.48 6.97 -2.75
C GLY A 42 6.38 7.35 -3.94
N PHE A 43 6.26 6.61 -5.05
CA PHE A 43 6.97 6.91 -6.29
C PHE A 43 6.52 8.23 -6.93
N ILE A 44 5.21 8.48 -7.01
CA ILE A 44 4.66 9.75 -7.51
C ILE A 44 5.12 10.91 -6.63
N SER A 45 5.07 10.76 -5.31
CA SER A 45 5.50 11.80 -4.37
C SER A 45 7.00 12.12 -4.52
N PHE A 46 7.85 11.11 -4.75
CA PHE A 46 9.26 11.33 -5.05
C PHE A 46 9.46 12.09 -6.36
N LEU A 47 8.75 11.72 -7.42
CA LEU A 47 8.86 12.41 -8.71
C LEU A 47 8.39 13.86 -8.60
N ALA A 48 7.28 14.09 -7.90
CA ALA A 48 6.77 15.43 -7.63
C ALA A 48 7.76 16.26 -6.79
N SER A 49 8.42 15.67 -5.80
CA SER A 49 9.39 16.38 -4.97
C SER A 49 10.65 16.77 -5.74
N VAL A 50 11.13 15.93 -6.65
CA VAL A 50 12.23 16.25 -7.56
C VAL A 50 11.84 17.40 -8.49
N LEU A 51 10.67 17.34 -9.13
CA LEU A 51 10.19 18.39 -10.03
C LEU A 51 10.03 19.74 -9.30
N LEU A 52 9.41 19.75 -8.12
CA LEU A 52 9.26 20.96 -7.30
C LEU A 52 10.61 21.49 -6.84
N SER A 53 11.54 20.61 -6.46
CA SER A 53 12.89 21.02 -6.06
C SER A 53 13.64 21.71 -7.20
N ILE A 54 13.56 21.16 -8.41
CA ILE A 54 14.14 21.78 -9.62
C ILE A 54 13.47 23.13 -9.90
N PHE A 55 12.14 23.20 -9.79
CA PHE A 55 11.40 24.45 -9.98
C PHE A 55 11.84 25.55 -9.01
N TYR A 56 11.92 25.25 -7.71
CA TYR A 56 12.38 26.22 -6.71
C TYR A 56 13.84 26.63 -6.93
N LEU A 57 14.72 25.67 -7.26
CA LEU A 57 16.12 25.95 -7.53
C LEU A 57 16.30 26.88 -8.73
N LEU A 58 15.59 26.61 -9.84
CA LEU A 58 15.61 27.47 -11.03
C LEU A 58 15.01 28.85 -10.76
N LYS A 59 13.89 28.90 -10.04
CA LYS A 59 13.24 30.16 -9.65
C LYS A 59 14.22 31.06 -8.89
N THR A 60 14.88 30.52 -7.87
CA THR A 60 15.85 31.27 -7.06
C THR A 60 17.05 31.70 -7.89
N LEU A 61 17.52 30.88 -8.84
CA LEU A 61 18.67 31.23 -9.68
C LEU A 61 18.35 32.39 -10.65
N ILE A 62 17.13 32.46 -11.18
CA ILE A 62 16.73 33.45 -12.19
C ILE A 62 16.24 34.75 -11.54
N PHE A 63 15.36 34.65 -10.54
CA PHE A 63 14.67 35.81 -9.95
C PHE A 63 15.28 36.29 -8.64
N GLY A 64 16.15 35.46 -8.02
CA GLY A 64 16.51 35.62 -6.62
C GLY A 64 15.32 35.32 -5.70
N ASP A 65 15.61 34.97 -4.44
CA ASP A 65 14.59 34.95 -3.40
C ASP A 65 14.92 36.00 -2.33
N PRO A 66 13.91 36.74 -1.84
CA PRO A 66 14.11 37.80 -0.84
C PRO A 66 14.48 37.23 0.53
N VAL A 67 14.19 35.95 0.79
CA VAL A 67 14.48 35.27 2.05
C VAL A 67 15.68 34.36 1.87
N GLN A 68 16.79 34.73 2.49
CA GLN A 68 18.03 33.96 2.45
C GLN A 68 17.82 32.56 3.07
N GLY A 69 18.29 31.52 2.39
CA GLY A 69 18.27 30.14 2.89
C GLY A 69 16.92 29.39 2.76
N PHE A 70 15.82 30.08 2.46
CA PHE A 70 14.53 29.44 2.22
C PHE A 70 14.54 28.45 1.04
N PRO A 71 15.14 28.77 -0.12
CA PRO A 71 15.16 27.86 -1.27
C PRO A 71 15.94 26.59 -0.99
N THR A 72 17.10 26.71 -0.35
CA THR A 72 17.90 25.55 0.05
C THR A 72 17.15 24.68 1.05
N LEU A 73 16.45 25.29 2.03
CA LEU A 73 15.68 24.56 3.03
C LEU A 73 14.54 23.77 2.38
N ILE A 74 13.75 24.39 1.50
CA ILE A 74 12.57 23.74 0.91
C ILE A 74 12.98 22.62 -0.05
N VAL A 75 14.06 22.82 -0.83
CA VAL A 75 14.63 21.78 -1.71
C VAL A 75 15.09 20.58 -0.89
N LEU A 76 15.78 20.82 0.24
CA LEU A 76 16.27 19.74 1.10
C LEU A 76 15.12 18.94 1.72
N ILE A 77 14.08 19.63 2.21
CA ILE A 77 12.89 18.99 2.79
C ILE A 77 12.14 18.19 1.72
N LEU A 78 11.94 18.74 0.52
CA LEU A 78 11.24 18.06 -0.57
C LEU A 78 11.99 16.81 -1.02
N LEU A 79 13.31 16.91 -1.26
CA LEU A 79 14.11 15.77 -1.68
C LEU A 79 14.15 14.68 -0.61
N LEU A 80 14.43 15.03 0.65
CA LEU A 80 14.46 14.05 1.73
C LEU A 80 13.08 13.42 1.98
N GLY A 81 12.01 14.21 2.00
CA GLY A 81 10.65 13.72 2.20
C GLY A 81 10.21 12.79 1.08
N GLY A 82 10.47 13.15 -0.18
CA GLY A 82 10.18 12.28 -1.32
C GLY A 82 10.97 10.97 -1.27
N LEU A 83 12.27 11.04 -0.95
CA LEU A 83 13.13 9.86 -0.85
C LEU A 83 12.68 8.92 0.29
N GLN A 84 12.26 9.48 1.43
CA GLN A 84 11.71 8.72 2.55
C GLN A 84 10.43 7.99 2.16
N LEU A 85 9.48 8.65 1.47
CA LEU A 85 8.24 8.04 1.00
C LEU A 85 8.49 6.92 -0.02
N LEU A 86 9.43 7.13 -0.95
CA LEU A 86 9.86 6.08 -1.88
C LEU A 86 10.44 4.88 -1.13
N SER A 87 11.32 5.13 -0.17
CA SER A 87 11.95 4.09 0.64
C SER A 87 10.92 3.30 1.46
N LEU A 88 9.94 3.99 2.06
CA LEU A 88 8.81 3.34 2.75
C LEU A 88 7.99 2.46 1.82
N GLY A 89 7.74 2.91 0.58
CA GLY A 89 7.04 2.14 -0.44
C GLY A 89 7.78 0.85 -0.82
N ILE A 90 9.12 0.90 -0.93
CA ILE A 90 9.95 -0.27 -1.20
C ILE A 90 9.93 -1.24 -0.01
N ILE A 91 10.18 -0.75 1.20
CA ILE A 91 10.16 -1.55 2.43
C ILE A 91 8.80 -2.24 2.60
N GLY A 92 7.71 -1.49 2.37
CA GLY A 92 6.36 -2.02 2.37
C GLY A 92 6.26 -3.26 1.49
N LYS A 93 6.66 -3.16 0.21
CA LYS A 93 6.62 -4.27 -0.77
C LYS A 93 7.36 -5.51 -0.29
N TYR A 94 8.53 -5.36 0.34
CA TYR A 94 9.26 -6.47 0.94
C TYR A 94 8.49 -7.10 2.11
N ILE A 95 7.85 -6.31 2.97
CA ILE A 95 7.05 -6.80 4.09
C ILE A 95 5.88 -7.67 3.60
N ALA A 96 5.14 -7.29 2.54
CA ALA A 96 4.11 -8.18 2.00
C ALA A 96 4.67 -9.50 1.51
N LYS A 97 5.81 -9.47 0.83
CA LYS A 97 6.42 -10.70 0.33
C LYS A 97 6.80 -11.63 1.48
N ILE A 98 7.37 -11.07 2.56
CA ILE A 98 7.63 -11.82 3.80
C ILE A 98 6.33 -12.36 4.41
N PHE A 99 5.27 -11.56 4.45
CA PHE A 99 3.98 -11.98 4.97
C PHE A 99 3.36 -13.14 4.17
N LEU A 100 3.41 -13.09 2.83
CA LEU A 100 2.97 -14.19 1.98
C LEU A 100 3.80 -15.45 2.17
N GLU A 101 5.12 -15.32 2.28
CA GLU A 101 6.03 -16.45 2.50
C GLU A 101 5.77 -17.11 3.86
N THR A 102 5.55 -16.30 4.89
CA THR A 102 5.27 -16.77 6.26
C THR A 102 3.96 -17.56 6.35
N LYS A 103 2.99 -17.30 5.44
CA LYS A 103 1.74 -18.06 5.37
C LYS A 103 1.91 -19.51 4.89
N ARG A 104 3.08 -19.87 4.31
CA ARG A 104 3.37 -21.23 3.83
C ARG A 104 2.24 -21.86 3.00
N ARG A 105 1.58 -21.06 2.14
CA ARG A 105 0.48 -21.57 1.33
C ARG A 105 1.03 -22.53 0.27
N PRO A 106 0.51 -23.78 0.17
CA PRO A 106 0.94 -24.69 -0.87
C PRO A 106 0.60 -24.11 -2.25
N ASN A 107 1.50 -24.26 -3.23
CA ASN A 107 1.35 -23.71 -4.58
C ASN A 107 0.09 -24.24 -5.29
N TYR A 108 -0.32 -25.46 -4.96
CA TYR A 108 -1.52 -26.09 -5.48
C TYR A 108 -2.06 -27.09 -4.45
N ILE A 109 -3.36 -27.36 -4.54
CA ILE A 109 -4.02 -28.44 -3.80
C ILE A 109 -4.45 -29.46 -4.84
N ILE A 110 -3.95 -30.69 -4.74
CA ILE A 110 -4.34 -31.80 -5.61
C ILE A 110 -5.74 -32.24 -5.19
N LYS A 111 -6.71 -32.13 -6.11
CA LYS A 111 -8.08 -32.60 -5.85
C LYS A 111 -8.22 -34.10 -6.09
N GLU A 112 -7.68 -34.59 -7.20
CA GLU A 112 -7.63 -36.00 -7.57
C GLU A 112 -6.31 -36.27 -8.29
N SER A 113 -5.69 -37.41 -8.02
CA SER A 113 -4.47 -37.89 -8.67
C SER A 113 -4.69 -39.33 -9.13
N ASN A 114 -4.32 -39.62 -10.36
CA ASN A 114 -4.28 -40.97 -10.94
C ASN A 114 -2.94 -41.69 -10.66
N ILE A 115 -2.02 -41.05 -9.95
CA ILE A 115 -0.76 -41.63 -9.52
C ILE A 115 -1.04 -42.44 -8.24
N LYS A 116 -0.87 -43.76 -8.30
CA LYS A 116 -0.84 -44.60 -7.09
C LYS A 116 0.39 -44.19 -6.29
N GLU A 117 0.21 -43.71 -5.07
CA GLU A 117 1.30 -43.53 -4.11
C GLU A 117 2.01 -44.89 -3.98
N LEU A 118 3.29 -44.96 -4.38
CA LEU A 118 4.14 -46.09 -4.03
C LEU A 118 4.63 -45.83 -2.61
N ASP A 119 4.28 -46.74 -1.70
CA ASP A 119 4.76 -46.79 -0.31
C ASP A 119 6.29 -46.67 -0.19
#